data_AF-A0A1Z9FBI4-F1
#
_entry.id   AF-A0A1Z9FBI4-F1
#
_cell.length_a   1.000
_cell.length_b   1.000
_cell.length_c   1.000
_cell.angle_alpha   90.00
_cell.angle_beta   90.00
_cell.angle_gamma   90.00
#
_symmetry.space_group_name_H-M   'P 1'
#
loop_
_entity.id
_entity.type
_entity.pdbx_description
1 polymer ?
#
loop_
_entity_poly.entity_id
_entity_poly.type
_entity_poly.pdbx_seq_one_letter_code
_entity_poly.pdbx_strand_id
1 'polypeptide(L)'
;MNEQKNLLLAIVASLIILLIFQYLFPTEKTEVKKKLDSFEEVEKIKPESKILSRKTVIQNEERIYFSEKSRVIGSIALKGARFDDLILKDYKESIAPDSKQVTLLSPQNTKIPYFIELGWMSQQNINLPNKESIWEIIEGKKLGPNTPITIQWKSSEGLIFKRKIFIDENFLISVEQEIINKTNKDFNLTQYGRINRTGTPKTSGFYILHEGPIAVLNNRLIEVDYDDLLEDGSVSAISRGGWIGITDKYWLAAL
;
A
#
# COMPACT_ATOMS: atom_id res chain seq x y z
N MET A 1 -12.50 -55.43 22.37
CA MET A 1 -13.86 -54.94 22.69
C MET A 1 -13.87 -53.71 23.61
N ASN A 2 -12.88 -53.47 24.49
CA ASN A 2 -12.84 -52.26 25.33
C ASN A 2 -12.42 -50.99 24.56
N GLU A 3 -11.53 -51.08 23.59
CA GLU A 3 -11.07 -49.89 22.85
C GLU A 3 -12.14 -49.30 21.92
N GLN A 4 -12.94 -50.12 21.24
CA GLN A 4 -14.06 -49.63 20.44
C GLN A 4 -15.13 -48.93 21.29
N LYS A 5 -15.34 -49.38 22.54
CA LYS A 5 -16.24 -48.71 23.49
C LYS A 5 -15.69 -47.36 23.94
N ASN A 6 -14.40 -47.29 24.23
CA ASN A 6 -13.74 -46.04 24.61
C ASN A 6 -13.70 -45.04 23.45
N LEU A 7 -13.52 -45.52 22.21
CA LEU A 7 -13.57 -44.71 21.00
C LEU A 7 -14.99 -44.15 20.77
N LEU A 8 -16.02 -45.00 20.90
CA LEU A 8 -17.42 -44.55 20.78
C LEU A 8 -17.76 -43.52 21.86
N LEU A 9 -17.29 -43.73 23.08
CA LEU A 9 -17.51 -42.81 24.20
C LEU A 9 -16.83 -41.46 23.97
N ALA A 10 -15.62 -41.46 23.40
CA ALA A 10 -14.90 -40.24 23.04
C ALA A 10 -15.60 -39.45 21.92
N ILE A 11 -16.14 -40.14 20.89
CA ILE A 11 -16.90 -39.50 19.81
C ILE A 11 -18.17 -38.84 20.37
N VAL A 12 -18.91 -39.56 21.23
CA VAL A 12 -20.12 -39.03 21.86
C VAL A 12 -19.80 -37.85 22.77
N ALA A 13 -18.74 -37.93 23.57
CA ALA A 13 -18.29 -36.82 24.42
C ALA A 13 -17.89 -35.59 23.58
N SER A 14 -17.19 -35.78 22.46
CA SER A 14 -16.81 -34.69 21.55
C SER A 14 -18.03 -34.01 20.90
N LEU A 15 -19.05 -34.78 20.51
CA LEU A 15 -20.30 -34.24 19.97
C LEU A 15 -21.08 -33.43 21.00
N ILE A 16 -21.13 -33.91 22.25
CA ILE A 16 -21.77 -33.19 23.36
C ILE A 16 -21.06 -31.87 23.63
N ILE A 17 -19.72 -31.86 23.65
CA ILE A 17 -18.94 -30.63 23.85
C ILE A 17 -19.21 -29.63 22.73
N LEU A 18 -19.24 -30.07 21.47
CA LEU A 18 -19.55 -29.20 20.33
C LEU A 18 -20.96 -28.60 20.42
N LEU A 19 -21.95 -29.39 20.81
CA LEU A 19 -23.34 -28.91 20.97
C LEU A 19 -23.47 -27.92 22.12
N ILE A 20 -22.80 -28.18 23.25
CA ILE A 20 -22.78 -27.26 24.40
C ILE A 20 -22.08 -25.95 24.01
N PHE A 21 -20.97 -26.03 23.28
CA PHE A 21 -20.26 -24.85 22.80
C PHE A 21 -21.12 -24.04 21.82
N GLN A 22 -21.80 -24.70 20.88
CA GLN A 22 -22.69 -24.05 19.91
C GLN A 22 -23.94 -23.43 20.58
N TYR A 23 -24.40 -24.01 21.68
CA TYR A 23 -25.50 -23.48 22.49
C TYR A 23 -25.10 -22.28 23.34
N LEU A 24 -23.90 -22.29 23.94
CA LEU A 24 -23.37 -21.19 24.76
C LEU A 24 -22.85 -20.02 23.91
N PHE A 25 -22.36 -20.30 22.69
CA PHE A 25 -21.82 -19.33 21.76
C PHE A 25 -22.52 -19.45 20.39
N PRO A 26 -23.81 -19.08 20.30
CA PRO A 26 -24.49 -19.02 19.01
C PRO A 26 -23.74 -18.02 18.13
N THR A 27 -23.19 -18.49 17.01
CA THR A 27 -22.61 -17.59 16.00
C THR A 27 -23.73 -16.73 15.44
N GLU A 28 -23.76 -15.46 15.80
CA GLU A 28 -24.65 -14.49 15.17
C GLU A 28 -24.29 -14.41 13.68
N LYS A 29 -25.13 -15.00 12.82
CA LYS A 29 -25.18 -14.58 11.42
C LYS A 29 -25.83 -13.21 11.43
N THR A 30 -25.03 -12.16 11.44
CA THR A 30 -25.53 -10.81 11.21
C THR A 30 -26.06 -10.76 9.78
N GLU A 31 -27.38 -10.92 9.62
CA GLU A 31 -28.08 -10.54 8.38
C GLU A 31 -28.04 -9.01 8.27
N VAL A 32 -26.96 -8.46 7.72
CA VAL A 32 -26.99 -7.10 7.18
C VAL A 32 -27.61 -7.17 5.79
N LYS A 33 -28.94 -7.28 5.72
CA LYS A 33 -29.69 -6.98 4.50
C LYS A 33 -30.68 -5.85 4.73
N LYS A 34 -30.49 -4.82 3.90
CA LYS A 34 -31.34 -3.65 3.59
C LYS A 34 -31.13 -2.36 4.40
N LYS A 35 -30.06 -1.66 4.03
CA LYS A 35 -30.16 -0.30 3.47
C LYS A 35 -29.11 -0.10 2.36
N LEU A 36 -29.29 -0.83 1.26
CA LEU A 36 -28.54 -0.70 0.01
C LEU A 36 -29.53 -0.54 -1.16
N ASP A 37 -30.49 0.37 -1.01
CA ASP A 37 -31.26 0.92 -2.14
C ASP A 37 -30.82 2.39 -2.28
N SER A 38 -29.65 2.60 -2.88
CA SER A 38 -29.16 3.88 -3.44
C SER A 38 -27.72 3.82 -4.00
N PHE A 39 -27.15 2.62 -4.23
CA PHE A 39 -25.90 2.46 -4.97
C PHE A 39 -26.04 1.58 -6.23
N GLU A 40 -27.26 1.36 -6.73
CA GLU A 40 -27.47 0.84 -8.10
C GLU A 40 -27.44 1.99 -9.12
N GLU A 41 -26.35 2.75 -9.15
CA GLU A 41 -25.94 3.49 -10.36
C GLU A 41 -24.45 3.86 -10.31
N VAL A 42 -23.56 2.92 -9.95
CA VAL A 42 -22.12 3.07 -10.24
C VAL A 42 -21.52 1.73 -10.72
N GLU A 43 -22.17 1.11 -11.69
CA GLU A 43 -21.47 0.16 -12.58
C GLU A 43 -21.70 0.58 -14.04
N LYS A 44 -20.83 1.50 -14.50
CA LYS A 44 -20.12 1.45 -15.79
C LYS A 44 -19.42 2.78 -16.09
N ILE A 45 -18.37 3.05 -15.34
CA ILE A 45 -17.20 3.75 -15.90
C ILE A 45 -15.98 2.98 -15.40
N LYS A 46 -15.70 1.82 -16.00
CA LYS A 46 -14.31 1.35 -16.07
C LYS A 46 -13.66 2.21 -17.16
N PRO A 47 -12.78 3.18 -16.86
CA PRO A 47 -11.77 3.50 -17.85
C PRO A 47 -10.97 2.21 -17.99
N GLU A 48 -11.10 1.54 -19.12
CA GLU A 48 -10.22 0.46 -19.50
C GLU A 48 -8.82 1.06 -19.61
N SER A 49 -8.10 1.07 -18.48
CA SER A 49 -6.76 1.60 -18.44
C SER A 49 -5.91 0.65 -19.27
N LYS A 50 -5.47 1.14 -20.43
CA LYS A 50 -4.61 0.40 -21.34
C LYS A 50 -3.36 -0.03 -20.57
N ILE A 51 -3.18 -1.34 -20.38
CA ILE A 51 -1.96 -1.88 -19.75
C ILE A 51 -0.78 -1.57 -20.67
N LEU A 52 0.21 -0.85 -20.14
CA LEU A 52 1.42 -0.45 -20.85
C LEU A 52 2.65 -1.15 -20.29
N SER A 53 3.72 -1.18 -21.08
CA SER A 53 5.02 -1.60 -20.57
C SER A 53 5.54 -0.58 -19.55
N ARG A 54 6.25 -1.05 -18.51
CA ARG A 54 6.89 -0.18 -17.50
C ARG A 54 7.75 0.92 -18.13
N LYS A 55 8.53 0.56 -19.16
CA LYS A 55 9.36 1.51 -19.92
C LYS A 55 8.52 2.61 -20.57
N THR A 56 7.40 2.26 -21.19
CA THR A 56 6.49 3.21 -21.83
C THR A 56 5.88 4.18 -20.82
N VAL A 57 5.44 3.70 -19.65
CA VAL A 57 4.88 4.58 -18.61
C VAL A 57 5.91 5.56 -18.10
N ILE A 58 7.13 5.09 -17.79
CA ILE A 58 8.23 5.93 -17.29
C ILE A 58 8.62 7.03 -18.31
N GLN A 59 8.60 6.72 -19.62
CA GLN A 59 9.00 7.67 -20.67
C GLN A 59 7.98 8.77 -20.95
N ASN A 60 6.71 8.58 -20.57
CA ASN A 60 5.61 9.49 -20.90
C ASN A 60 5.32 10.53 -19.80
N GLU A 61 6.07 10.52 -18.71
CA GLU A 61 5.84 11.39 -17.56
C GLU A 61 7.12 12.14 -17.17
N GLU A 62 6.97 13.32 -16.57
CA GLU A 62 8.09 14.01 -15.93
C GLU A 62 8.37 13.39 -14.55
N ARG A 63 9.66 13.22 -14.24
CA ARG A 63 10.08 12.38 -13.11
C ARG A 63 11.31 12.93 -12.41
N ILE A 64 11.40 12.65 -11.12
CA ILE A 64 12.60 12.84 -10.30
C ILE A 64 13.42 11.55 -10.37
N TYR A 65 14.64 11.63 -10.87
CA TYR A 65 15.51 10.45 -10.97
C TYR A 65 16.38 10.29 -9.73
N PHE A 66 16.60 9.03 -9.31
CA PHE A 66 17.62 8.74 -8.32
C PHE A 66 19.02 9.02 -8.88
N SER A 67 19.93 9.40 -8.00
CA SER A 67 21.35 9.64 -8.31
C SER A 67 22.11 8.31 -8.43
N GLU A 68 23.26 8.33 -9.12
CA GLU A 68 24.12 7.14 -9.24
C GLU A 68 24.69 6.65 -7.90
N LYS A 69 24.71 7.54 -6.88
CA LYS A 69 25.16 7.24 -5.52
C LYS A 69 24.11 6.48 -4.70
N SER A 70 22.86 6.47 -5.15
CA SER A 70 21.78 5.73 -4.47
C SER A 70 21.95 4.23 -4.68
N ARG A 71 21.55 3.42 -3.69
CA ARG A 71 21.47 1.95 -3.80
C ARG A 71 20.23 1.47 -4.54
N VAL A 72 19.45 2.41 -5.08
CA VAL A 72 18.27 2.17 -5.90
C VAL A 72 18.43 2.85 -7.25
N ILE A 73 17.83 2.25 -8.27
CA ILE A 73 17.71 2.79 -9.62
C ILE A 73 16.23 3.03 -9.88
N GLY A 74 15.90 4.12 -10.58
CA GLY A 74 14.54 4.43 -10.97
C GLY A 74 14.22 5.90 -10.74
N SER A 75 12.98 6.17 -10.34
CA SER A 75 12.46 7.52 -10.31
C SER A 75 11.12 7.64 -9.59
N ILE A 76 10.72 8.88 -9.30
CA ILE A 76 9.45 9.25 -8.69
C ILE A 76 8.67 10.07 -9.73
N ALA A 77 7.41 9.71 -9.99
CA ALA A 77 6.56 10.46 -10.91
C ALA A 77 6.21 11.84 -10.34
N LEU A 78 6.39 12.93 -11.10
CA LEU A 78 5.89 14.25 -10.67
C LEU A 78 4.36 14.31 -10.73
N LYS A 79 3.73 13.53 -11.60
CA LYS A 79 2.28 13.33 -11.60
C LYS A 79 1.88 12.51 -10.36
N GLY A 80 1.05 13.08 -9.50
CA GLY A 80 0.63 12.51 -8.23
C GLY A 80 1.73 12.44 -7.16
N ALA A 81 2.98 12.82 -7.48
CA ALA A 81 4.15 12.63 -6.61
C ALA A 81 4.27 11.17 -6.11
N ARG A 82 4.14 10.19 -7.04
CA ARG A 82 4.09 8.75 -6.73
C ARG A 82 5.47 8.11 -6.71
N PHE A 83 5.74 7.31 -5.69
CA PHE A 83 6.92 6.44 -5.65
C PHE A 83 6.57 5.12 -6.31
N ASP A 84 6.95 4.97 -7.58
CA ASP A 84 6.40 3.92 -8.43
C ASP A 84 7.41 3.29 -9.40
N ASP A 85 8.67 3.74 -9.42
CA ASP A 85 9.77 3.13 -10.17
C ASP A 85 10.99 2.97 -9.26
N LEU A 86 11.16 1.78 -8.70
CA LEU A 86 12.28 1.47 -7.80
C LEU A 86 12.81 0.06 -8.06
N ILE A 87 14.09 0.00 -8.40
CA ILE A 87 14.88 -1.21 -8.61
C ILE A 87 15.99 -1.23 -7.57
N LEU A 88 16.19 -2.36 -6.90
CA LEU A 88 17.25 -2.53 -5.90
C LEU A 88 18.56 -2.86 -6.60
N LYS A 89 19.56 -1.95 -6.53
CA LYS A 89 20.79 -2.04 -7.32
C LYS A 89 21.64 -3.27 -6.98
N ASP A 90 21.62 -3.66 -5.71
CA ASP A 90 22.52 -4.68 -5.18
C ASP A 90 21.93 -6.08 -5.16
N TYR A 91 20.67 -6.25 -5.61
CA TYR A 91 19.94 -7.48 -5.48
C TYR A 91 19.44 -7.98 -6.83
N LYS A 92 19.67 -9.27 -7.10
CA LYS A 92 19.22 -9.97 -8.30
C LYS A 92 18.06 -10.89 -7.97
N GLU A 93 17.19 -11.15 -8.96
CA GLU A 93 16.06 -12.07 -8.83
C GLU A 93 16.51 -13.53 -8.59
N SER A 94 17.73 -13.87 -9.03
CA SER A 94 18.33 -15.19 -8.84
C SER A 94 19.86 -15.12 -8.84
N ILE A 95 20.51 -16.23 -8.50
CA ILE A 95 21.97 -16.38 -8.50
C ILE A 95 22.58 -16.50 -9.92
N ALA A 96 21.75 -16.58 -10.96
CA ALA A 96 22.23 -16.70 -12.33
C ALA A 96 23.08 -15.47 -12.70
N PRO A 97 24.21 -15.63 -13.42
CA PRO A 97 25.10 -14.51 -13.74
C PRO A 97 24.41 -13.34 -14.44
N ASP A 98 23.47 -13.64 -15.34
CA ASP A 98 22.67 -12.73 -16.16
C ASP A 98 21.33 -12.33 -15.52
N SER A 99 21.09 -12.71 -14.26
CA SER A 99 19.84 -12.40 -13.57
C SER A 99 19.62 -10.90 -13.43
N LYS A 100 18.37 -10.47 -13.66
CA LYS A 100 17.94 -9.08 -13.56
C LYS A 100 17.98 -8.61 -12.10
N GLN A 101 18.13 -7.30 -11.94
CA GLN A 101 17.95 -6.68 -10.64
C GLN A 101 16.48 -6.73 -10.19
N VAL A 102 16.26 -6.81 -8.89
CA VAL A 102 14.93 -6.88 -8.29
C VAL A 102 14.19 -5.56 -8.53
N THR A 103 13.08 -5.64 -9.25
CA THR A 103 12.15 -4.51 -9.39
C THR A 103 11.14 -4.56 -8.24
N LEU A 104 11.24 -3.62 -7.30
CA LEU A 104 10.34 -3.56 -6.15
C LEU A 104 9.06 -2.81 -6.50
N LEU A 105 9.18 -1.58 -7.02
CA LEU A 105 8.04 -0.73 -7.36
C LEU A 105 7.85 -0.62 -8.88
N SER A 106 6.59 -0.65 -9.30
CA SER A 106 6.16 -0.55 -10.69
C SER A 106 4.97 0.41 -10.86
N PRO A 107 4.98 1.27 -11.92
CA PRO A 107 3.97 2.30 -12.11
C PRO A 107 2.54 1.80 -12.23
N GLN A 108 1.61 2.71 -11.94
CA GLN A 108 0.21 2.55 -12.32
C GLN A 108 0.09 2.27 -13.83
N ASN A 109 -0.94 1.52 -14.24
CA ASN A 109 -1.17 1.11 -15.64
C ASN A 109 -0.12 0.15 -16.22
N THR A 110 0.72 -0.45 -15.38
CA THR A 110 1.52 -1.63 -15.75
C THR A 110 0.77 -2.93 -15.44
N LYS A 111 1.36 -4.09 -15.74
CA LYS A 111 0.71 -5.40 -15.52
C LYS A 111 0.48 -5.73 -14.05
N ILE A 112 1.44 -5.41 -13.19
CA ILE A 112 1.38 -5.63 -11.73
C ILE A 112 1.88 -4.35 -11.05
N PRO A 113 1.06 -3.27 -11.03
CA PRO A 113 1.39 -2.04 -10.33
C PRO A 113 1.69 -2.30 -8.86
N TYR A 114 2.77 -1.69 -8.37
CA TYR A 114 3.15 -1.68 -6.97
C TYR A 114 3.81 -0.35 -6.64
N PHE A 115 3.10 0.54 -5.95
CA PHE A 115 3.52 1.93 -5.77
C PHE A 115 3.00 2.53 -4.47
N ILE A 116 3.63 3.62 -4.04
CA ILE A 116 3.31 4.32 -2.80
C ILE A 116 2.80 5.73 -3.11
N GLU A 117 1.74 6.12 -2.42
CA GLU A 117 1.15 7.45 -2.49
C GLU A 117 1.02 8.06 -1.10
N LEU A 118 1.34 9.34 -1.01
CA LEU A 118 1.06 10.17 0.15
C LEU A 118 0.11 11.28 -0.29
N GLY A 119 -0.78 11.73 0.58
CA GLY A 119 -1.72 12.78 0.24
C GLY A 119 -2.49 13.34 1.42
N TRP A 120 -3.48 14.16 1.11
CA TRP A 120 -4.36 14.80 2.08
C TRP A 120 -5.81 14.62 1.67
N MET A 121 -6.69 14.57 2.66
CA MET A 121 -8.13 14.55 2.50
C MET A 121 -8.73 15.68 3.36
N SER A 122 -9.89 16.19 2.94
CA SER A 122 -10.68 17.13 3.73
C SER A 122 -12.15 16.80 3.56
N GLN A 123 -12.94 17.13 4.60
CA GLN A 123 -14.40 17.16 4.49
C GLN A 123 -14.89 18.45 3.83
N GLN A 124 -14.03 19.48 3.76
CA GLN A 124 -14.33 20.72 3.05
C GLN A 124 -14.19 20.48 1.55
N ASN A 125 -15.03 21.14 0.75
CA ASN A 125 -14.92 21.10 -0.71
C ASN A 125 -13.79 22.02 -1.19
N ILE A 126 -12.55 21.53 -1.14
CA ILE A 126 -11.33 22.27 -1.48
C ILE A 126 -10.47 21.42 -2.43
N ASN A 127 -9.74 22.08 -3.33
CA ASN A 127 -8.83 21.40 -4.24
C ASN A 127 -7.55 20.97 -3.51
N LEU A 128 -7.34 19.66 -3.39
CA LEU A 128 -6.16 19.07 -2.78
C LEU A 128 -5.32 18.34 -3.84
N PRO A 129 -3.99 18.20 -3.62
CA PRO A 129 -3.18 17.35 -4.47
C PRO A 129 -3.77 15.93 -4.53
N ASN A 130 -3.92 15.42 -5.74
CA ASN A 130 -4.46 14.10 -6.02
C ASN A 130 -3.64 13.38 -7.10
N LYS A 131 -4.07 12.19 -7.51
CA LYS A 131 -3.35 11.33 -8.48
C LYS A 131 -3.10 11.98 -9.85
N GLU A 132 -3.84 13.03 -10.21
CA GLU A 132 -3.69 13.76 -11.47
C GLU A 132 -2.88 15.06 -11.32
N SER A 133 -2.60 15.51 -10.09
CA SER A 133 -1.84 16.73 -9.83
C SER A 133 -0.40 16.63 -10.33
N ILE A 134 0.05 17.62 -11.11
CA ILE A 134 1.43 17.68 -11.59
C ILE A 134 2.22 18.57 -10.63
N TRP A 135 3.23 18.00 -9.97
CA TRP A 135 4.10 18.72 -9.04
C TRP A 135 5.28 19.35 -9.76
N GLU A 136 5.69 20.54 -9.31
CA GLU A 136 6.84 21.26 -9.85
C GLU A 136 8.07 21.05 -8.96
N ILE A 137 9.24 20.79 -9.56
CA ILE A 137 10.51 20.79 -8.83
C ILE A 137 10.92 22.24 -8.59
N ILE A 138 11.07 22.62 -7.31
CA ILE A 138 11.53 23.95 -6.93
C ILE A 138 12.98 23.95 -6.45
N GLU A 139 13.52 22.79 -6.07
CA GLU A 139 14.90 22.64 -5.63
C GLU A 139 15.43 21.21 -5.89
N GLY A 140 16.69 21.12 -6.31
CA GLY A 140 17.37 19.85 -6.57
C GLY A 140 17.19 19.33 -8.01
N LYS A 141 17.89 18.24 -8.34
CA LYS A 141 17.95 17.69 -9.71
C LYS A 141 17.93 16.16 -9.78
N LYS A 142 18.75 15.50 -8.96
CA LYS A 142 18.73 14.04 -8.77
C LYS A 142 18.64 13.72 -7.28
N LEU A 143 17.79 12.76 -6.91
CA LEU A 143 17.57 12.36 -5.52
C LEU A 143 18.63 11.34 -5.08
N GLY A 144 19.37 11.64 -4.04
CA GLY A 144 20.43 10.76 -3.54
C GLY A 144 20.79 11.05 -2.10
N PRO A 145 21.71 10.27 -1.52
CA PRO A 145 22.21 10.53 -0.18
C PRO A 145 22.75 11.96 -0.08
N ASN A 146 22.22 12.73 0.87
CA ASN A 146 22.53 14.15 1.09
C ASN A 146 22.15 15.11 -0.05
N THR A 147 21.38 14.68 -1.05
CA THR A 147 20.87 15.53 -2.13
C THR A 147 19.34 15.42 -2.22
N PRO A 148 18.61 16.09 -1.29
CA PRO A 148 17.16 16.06 -1.30
C PRO A 148 16.59 16.83 -2.48
N ILE A 149 15.32 16.56 -2.80
CA ILE A 149 14.55 17.29 -3.81
C ILE A 149 13.31 17.87 -3.17
N THR A 150 13.06 19.15 -3.45
CA THR A 150 11.85 19.83 -3.00
C THR A 150 10.90 20.02 -4.17
N ILE A 151 9.68 19.51 -4.05
CA ILE A 151 8.59 19.71 -4.99
C ILE A 151 7.47 20.53 -4.39
N GLN A 152 6.71 21.21 -5.24
CA GLN A 152 5.60 22.07 -4.85
C GLN A 152 4.37 21.86 -5.72
N TRP A 153 3.20 21.99 -5.12
CA TRP A 153 1.93 22.11 -5.82
C TRP A 153 1.09 23.24 -5.18
N LYS A 154 0.41 24.04 -5.99
CA LYS A 154 -0.43 25.15 -5.53
C LYS A 154 -1.89 24.84 -5.81
N SER A 155 -2.76 25.04 -4.83
CA SER A 155 -4.20 24.90 -5.03
C SER A 155 -4.84 26.21 -5.48
N SER A 156 -6.05 26.10 -6.03
CA SER A 156 -6.90 27.22 -6.41
C SER A 156 -7.34 28.08 -5.23
N GLU A 157 -7.35 27.52 -4.02
CA GLU A 157 -7.78 28.18 -2.79
C GLU A 157 -6.66 28.99 -2.12
N GLY A 158 -5.46 29.03 -2.69
CA GLY A 158 -4.32 29.77 -2.14
C GLY A 158 -3.46 28.97 -1.15
N LEU A 159 -3.65 27.66 -1.07
CA LEU A 159 -2.77 26.75 -0.35
C LEU A 159 -1.56 26.38 -1.19
N ILE A 160 -0.39 26.29 -0.56
CA ILE A 160 0.84 25.78 -1.19
C ILE A 160 1.28 24.54 -0.44
N PHE A 161 1.34 23.42 -1.14
CA PHE A 161 1.83 22.15 -0.62
C PHE A 161 3.28 21.97 -1.07
N LYS A 162 4.17 21.65 -0.15
CA LYS A 162 5.55 21.29 -0.45
C LYS A 162 5.88 19.92 0.10
N ARG A 163 6.73 19.20 -0.64
CA ARG A 163 7.34 17.96 -0.18
C ARG A 163 8.84 18.06 -0.37
N LYS A 164 9.60 17.84 0.71
CA LYS A 164 11.05 17.67 0.64
C LYS A 164 11.35 16.19 0.82
N ILE A 165 11.91 15.59 -0.24
CA ILE A 165 12.11 14.15 -0.37
C ILE A 165 13.59 13.86 -0.14
N PHE A 166 13.87 12.92 0.74
CA PHE A 166 15.20 12.44 1.10
C PHE A 166 15.27 10.94 0.82
N ILE A 167 16.47 10.47 0.50
CA ILE A 167 16.81 9.05 0.55
C ILE A 167 18.13 8.93 1.31
N ASP A 168 18.20 7.98 2.24
CA ASP A 168 19.42 7.69 2.98
C ASP A 168 20.43 6.88 2.13
N GLU A 169 21.54 6.48 2.74
CA GLU A 169 22.55 5.64 2.08
C GLU A 169 22.06 4.22 1.80
N ASN A 170 20.90 3.82 2.34
CA ASN A 170 20.29 2.50 2.20
C ASN A 170 19.02 2.57 1.34
N PHE A 171 17.85 2.47 1.96
CA PHE A 171 16.56 2.34 1.30
C PHE A 171 15.47 3.20 1.94
N LEU A 172 15.78 3.93 3.01
CA LEU A 172 14.77 4.73 3.71
C LEU A 172 14.55 6.03 2.94
N ILE A 173 13.33 6.20 2.45
CA ILE A 173 12.87 7.45 1.85
C ILE A 173 12.09 8.21 2.93
N SER A 174 12.51 9.44 3.21
CA SER A 174 11.79 10.34 4.12
C SER A 174 11.15 11.47 3.34
N VAL A 175 9.92 11.83 3.70
CA VAL A 175 9.16 12.90 3.04
C VAL A 175 8.70 13.89 4.11
N GLU A 176 9.35 15.05 4.14
CA GLU A 176 8.87 16.18 4.93
C GLU A 176 7.77 16.90 4.15
N GLN A 177 6.64 17.16 4.82
CA GLN A 177 5.46 17.74 4.21
C GLN A 177 5.14 19.08 4.88
N GLU A 178 5.00 20.14 4.07
CA GLU A 178 4.64 21.48 4.52
C GLU A 178 3.40 21.98 3.76
N ILE A 179 2.46 22.60 4.49
CA ILE A 179 1.30 23.25 3.90
C ILE A 179 1.30 24.72 4.34
N ILE A 180 1.36 25.63 3.38
CA ILE A 180 1.38 27.07 3.62
C ILE A 180 0.01 27.63 3.25
N ASN A 181 -0.72 28.15 4.25
CA ASN A 181 -1.97 28.86 4.05
C ASN A 181 -1.70 30.37 3.93
N LYS A 182 -1.92 30.93 2.73
CA LYS A 182 -1.77 32.38 2.47
C LYS A 182 -3.09 33.15 2.56
N THR A 183 -4.10 32.57 3.18
CA THR A 183 -5.45 33.14 3.26
C THR A 183 -5.88 33.35 4.71
N ASN A 184 -7.03 34.01 4.89
CA ASN A 184 -7.67 34.18 6.20
C ASN A 184 -8.72 33.08 6.49
N LYS A 185 -8.74 31.99 5.72
CA LYS A 185 -9.67 30.87 5.91
C LYS A 185 -9.00 29.74 6.68
N ASP A 186 -9.77 29.05 7.50
CA ASP A 186 -9.33 27.85 8.19
C ASP A 186 -9.56 26.60 7.33
N PHE A 187 -8.55 25.74 7.28
CA PHE A 187 -8.59 24.48 6.53
C PHE A 187 -8.33 23.30 7.46
N ASN A 188 -9.20 22.30 7.40
CA ASN A 188 -9.07 21.05 8.15
C ASN A 188 -8.63 19.94 7.19
N LEU A 189 -7.39 19.47 7.34
CA LEU A 189 -6.77 18.49 6.45
C LEU A 189 -6.30 17.27 7.25
N THR A 190 -6.52 16.08 6.70
CA THR A 190 -6.04 14.82 7.24
C THR A 190 -5.07 14.20 6.25
N GLN A 191 -3.85 13.91 6.69
CA GLN A 191 -2.87 13.20 5.86
C GLN A 191 -3.24 11.72 5.71
N TYR A 192 -2.83 11.12 4.60
CA TYR A 192 -2.87 9.67 4.40
C TYR A 192 -1.61 9.20 3.68
N GLY A 193 -1.31 7.91 3.86
CA GLY A 193 -0.35 7.16 3.07
C GLY A 193 -0.96 5.85 2.60
N ARG A 194 -0.60 5.40 1.39
CA ARG A 194 -1.08 4.15 0.79
C ARG A 194 0.07 3.42 0.13
N ILE A 195 0.11 2.12 0.35
CA ILE A 195 0.88 1.17 -0.44
C ILE A 195 -0.13 0.45 -1.32
N ASN A 196 -0.05 0.64 -2.62
CA ASN A 196 -0.99 0.07 -3.58
C ASN A 196 -0.30 -1.06 -4.34
N ARG A 197 -0.87 -2.26 -4.31
CA ARG A 197 -0.44 -3.40 -5.13
C ARG A 197 -1.66 -4.01 -5.79
N THR A 198 -1.58 -4.28 -7.09
CA THR A 198 -2.70 -4.87 -7.85
C THR A 198 -2.42 -6.32 -8.21
N GLY A 199 -3.42 -7.16 -7.98
CA GLY A 199 -3.34 -8.61 -8.17
C GLY A 199 -2.62 -9.31 -7.01
N THR A 200 -2.71 -10.63 -7.00
CA THR A 200 -2.00 -11.48 -6.03
C THR A 200 -0.64 -11.87 -6.62
N PRO A 201 0.48 -11.53 -5.96
CA PRO A 201 1.80 -11.97 -6.41
C PRO A 201 1.91 -13.49 -6.30
N LYS A 202 2.86 -14.07 -7.03
CA LYS A 202 3.21 -15.47 -6.79
C LYS A 202 3.93 -15.56 -5.44
N THR A 203 3.31 -16.23 -4.48
CA THR A 203 3.91 -16.52 -3.18
C THR A 203 4.70 -17.83 -3.21
N SER A 204 5.57 -17.97 -2.23
CA SER A 204 6.42 -19.14 -2.04
C SER A 204 5.69 -20.27 -1.28
N GLY A 205 4.69 -19.92 -0.48
CA GLY A 205 3.91 -20.86 0.33
C GLY A 205 4.71 -21.50 1.48
N PHE A 206 5.75 -20.84 1.97
CA PHE A 206 6.55 -21.35 3.10
C PHE A 206 5.82 -21.09 4.42
N TYR A 207 5.51 -22.15 5.17
CA TYR A 207 4.75 -22.06 6.42
C TYR A 207 5.39 -21.20 7.54
N ILE A 208 6.69 -20.87 7.43
CA ILE A 208 7.44 -20.07 8.42
C ILE A 208 7.59 -18.59 8.02
N LEU A 209 7.00 -18.18 6.89
CA LEU A 209 7.20 -16.86 6.32
C LEU A 209 5.86 -16.29 5.85
N HIS A 210 5.50 -15.13 6.40
CA HIS A 210 4.37 -14.36 5.89
C HIS A 210 4.71 -13.65 4.58
N GLU A 211 3.83 -13.75 3.58
CA GLU A 211 3.90 -13.05 2.30
C GLU A 211 2.54 -12.42 2.03
N GLY A 212 2.39 -11.14 2.35
CA GLY A 212 1.12 -10.44 2.29
C GLY A 212 1.13 -9.08 2.99
N PRO A 213 -0.04 -8.44 3.09
CA PRO A 213 -0.23 -7.30 3.97
C PRO A 213 0.17 -7.64 5.41
N ILE A 214 0.90 -6.72 6.03
CA ILE A 214 1.44 -6.85 7.38
C ILE A 214 1.40 -5.49 8.07
N ALA A 215 1.19 -5.48 9.37
CA ALA A 215 1.21 -4.26 10.17
C ALA A 215 1.67 -4.53 11.60
N VAL A 216 2.23 -3.50 12.23
CA VAL A 216 2.38 -3.46 13.70
C VAL A 216 1.61 -2.27 14.21
N LEU A 217 0.46 -2.54 14.84
CA LEU A 217 -0.49 -1.54 15.33
C LEU A 217 -0.71 -1.72 16.84
N ASN A 218 -0.63 -0.65 17.62
CA ASN A 218 -0.69 -0.69 19.09
C ASN A 218 0.19 -1.82 19.70
N ASN A 219 1.42 -1.95 19.19
CA ASN A 219 2.40 -2.98 19.60
C ASN A 219 1.96 -4.44 19.33
N ARG A 220 1.01 -4.66 18.42
CA ARG A 220 0.58 -6.01 17.99
C ARG A 220 0.86 -6.22 16.52
N LEU A 221 1.45 -7.37 16.21
CA LEU A 221 1.63 -7.84 14.84
C LEU A 221 0.26 -8.26 14.26
N ILE A 222 0.01 -7.84 13.04
CA ILE A 222 -1.14 -8.22 12.23
C ILE A 222 -0.59 -8.72 10.90
N GLU A 223 -0.94 -9.94 10.56
CA GLU A 223 -0.61 -10.59 9.28
C GLU A 223 -1.95 -10.94 8.64
N VAL A 224 -2.11 -10.57 7.38
CA VAL A 224 -3.34 -10.85 6.62
C VAL A 224 -2.95 -11.60 5.36
N ASP A 225 -3.52 -12.79 5.19
CA ASP A 225 -3.28 -13.60 4.01
C ASP A 225 -4.02 -13.03 2.79
N TYR A 226 -3.48 -13.28 1.61
CA TYR A 226 -4.10 -12.81 0.37
C TYR A 226 -5.47 -13.45 0.14
N ASP A 227 -5.63 -14.72 0.50
CA ASP A 227 -6.90 -15.44 0.31
C ASP A 227 -7.98 -14.90 1.26
N ASP A 228 -7.65 -14.62 2.52
CA ASP A 228 -8.54 -13.96 3.48
C ASP A 228 -8.99 -12.57 2.96
N LEU A 229 -8.08 -11.78 2.38
CA LEU A 229 -8.46 -10.48 1.78
C LEU A 229 -9.43 -10.62 0.60
N LEU A 230 -9.33 -11.71 -0.17
CA LEU A 230 -10.19 -11.96 -1.32
C LEU A 230 -11.56 -12.48 -0.90
N GLU A 231 -11.63 -13.28 0.17
CA GLU A 231 -12.86 -13.87 0.69
C GLU A 231 -13.63 -12.92 1.62
N ASP A 232 -12.93 -12.34 2.61
CA ASP A 232 -13.54 -11.55 3.69
C ASP A 232 -13.51 -10.04 3.42
N GLY A 233 -12.66 -9.59 2.50
CA GLY A 233 -12.54 -8.20 2.09
C GLY A 233 -11.58 -7.37 2.96
N SER A 234 -11.89 -6.09 3.14
CA SER A 234 -10.95 -5.14 3.75
C SER A 234 -10.86 -5.27 5.27
N VAL A 235 -9.64 -5.37 5.81
CA VAL A 235 -9.36 -5.28 7.24
C VAL A 235 -9.11 -3.82 7.63
N SER A 236 -9.68 -3.37 8.75
CA SER A 236 -9.46 -2.03 9.29
C SER A 236 -9.19 -2.04 10.79
N ALA A 237 -8.31 -1.14 11.24
CA ALA A 237 -7.94 -1.00 12.65
C ALA A 237 -7.56 0.45 12.95
N ILE A 238 -7.72 0.86 14.21
CA ILE A 238 -7.31 2.18 14.71
C ILE A 238 -6.10 2.00 15.63
N SER A 239 -5.05 2.78 15.37
CA SER A 239 -3.79 2.72 16.12
C SER A 239 -3.22 4.11 16.36
N ARG A 240 -2.53 4.27 17.49
CA ARG A 240 -1.65 5.42 17.71
C ARG A 240 -0.22 5.02 17.39
N GLY A 241 0.28 5.49 16.25
CA GLY A 241 1.57 5.05 15.72
C GLY A 241 1.51 3.63 15.16
N GLY A 242 2.69 3.04 14.96
CA GLY A 242 2.83 1.77 14.23
C GLY A 242 3.20 1.99 12.77
N TRP A 243 3.20 0.91 12.01
CA TRP A 243 3.49 0.92 10.57
C TRP A 243 2.64 -0.15 9.86
N ILE A 244 2.44 0.05 8.56
CA ILE A 244 1.78 -0.91 7.68
C ILE A 244 2.67 -1.20 6.48
N GLY A 245 2.55 -2.38 5.89
CA GLY A 245 3.38 -2.79 4.78
C GLY A 245 2.80 -3.94 3.97
N ILE A 246 3.51 -4.28 2.89
CA ILE A 246 3.31 -5.50 2.12
C ILE A 246 4.66 -6.21 2.05
N THR A 247 4.72 -7.42 2.60
CA THR A 247 5.92 -8.25 2.61
C THR A 247 5.85 -9.32 1.52
N ASP A 248 6.99 -9.61 0.92
CA ASP A 248 7.27 -10.72 0.00
C ASP A 248 8.41 -11.54 0.59
N LYS A 249 8.75 -12.68 -0.03
CA LYS A 249 10.00 -13.35 0.26
C LYS A 249 11.20 -12.42 -0.01
N TYR A 250 11.81 -11.97 1.09
CA TYR A 250 12.95 -11.05 1.21
C TYR A 250 12.69 -9.55 1.14
N TRP A 251 11.50 -9.11 0.72
CA TRP A 251 11.24 -7.68 0.43
C TRP A 251 10.06 -7.15 1.22
N LEU A 252 10.12 -5.87 1.58
CA LEU A 252 9.04 -5.17 2.29
C LEU A 252 8.99 -3.74 1.78
N ALA A 253 7.78 -3.26 1.46
CA ALA A 253 7.50 -1.83 1.44
C ALA A 253 6.63 -1.50 2.66
N ALA A 254 6.98 -0.45 3.39
CA ALA A 254 6.28 -0.04 4.61
C ALA A 254 6.13 1.49 4.69
N LEU A 255 5.14 1.93 5.46
CA LEU A 255 4.82 3.32 5.81
C LEU A 255 4.69 3.47 7.32
#